data_AF-A0A6G1BF48-F1
#
_entry.id   AF-A0A6G1BF48-F1
#
_cell.length_a   1.000
_cell.length_b   1.000
_cell.length_c   1.000
_cell.angle_alpha   90.00
_cell.angle_beta   90.00
_cell.angle_gamma   90.00
#
_symmetry.space_group_name_H-M   'P 1'
#
loop_
_entity.id
_entity.type
_entity.pdbx_description
1 polymer ?
#
loop_
_entity_poly.entity_id
_entity_poly.type
_entity_poly.pdbx_seq_one_letter_code
_entity_poly.pdbx_strand_id
1 'polypeptide(L)' 'LWDPAKNEKLQELFLQEIHMGELWLSRGENHQLGVEHLSNALLVCGQPQELLKVFQHTLPPKVFEMLLHKIPLICQ' A
#
# COMPACT_ATOMS: atom_id res chain seq x y z
N LEU A 1 8.42 -24.33 4.77
CA LEU A 1 9.56 -24.35 3.83
C LEU A 1 9.81 -22.89 3.44
N TRP A 2 10.89 -22.28 3.95
CA TRP A 2 11.29 -20.92 3.55
C TRP A 2 11.72 -20.98 2.09
N ASP A 3 11.04 -20.21 1.23
CA ASP A 3 11.38 -20.06 -0.18
C ASP A 3 11.88 -18.63 -0.41
N PRO A 4 13.20 -18.42 -0.53
CA PRO A 4 13.78 -17.09 -0.74
C PRO A 4 13.25 -16.40 -2.00
N ALA A 5 12.94 -17.15 -3.07
CA ALA A 5 12.44 -16.59 -4.32
C ALA A 5 11.00 -16.06 -4.19
N LYS A 6 10.18 -16.66 -3.32
CA LYS A 6 8.85 -16.11 -2.99
C LYS A 6 8.96 -14.79 -2.25
N ASN A 7 9.93 -14.65 -1.35
CA ASN A 7 10.15 -13.41 -0.63
C ASN A 7 10.65 -12.30 -1.56
N GLU A 8 11.52 -12.62 -2.52
CA GLU A 8 11.99 -11.67 -3.55
C GLU A 8 10.83 -11.15 -4.40
N LYS A 9 9.97 -12.04 -4.89
CA LYS A 9 8.80 -11.65 -5.71
C LYS A 9 7.77 -10.82 -4.94
N LEU A 10 7.56 -11.12 -3.65
CA LEU A 10 6.70 -10.30 -2.79
C LEU A 10 7.30 -8.92 -2.53
N GLN A 11 8.62 -8.83 -2.41
CA GLN A 11 9.33 -7.57 -2.26
C GLN A 11 9.27 -6.72 -3.53
N GLU A 12 9.44 -7.32 -4.71
CA GLU A 12 9.23 -6.64 -6.00
C GLU A 12 7.80 -6.12 -6.13
N LEU A 13 6.80 -6.96 -5.81
CA LEU A 13 5.39 -6.57 -5.85
C LEU A 13 5.11 -5.42 -4.88
N PHE A 14 5.64 -5.49 -3.66
CA PHE A 14 5.54 -4.41 -2.69
C PHE A 14 6.05 -3.09 -3.27
N LEU A 15 7.27 -3.08 -3.82
CA LEU A 15 7.86 -1.88 -4.41
C LEU A 15 7.09 -1.37 -5.62
N GLN A 16 6.57 -2.26 -6.46
CA GLN A 16 5.76 -1.91 -7.62
C GLN A 16 4.46 -1.21 -7.18
N GLU A 17 3.75 -1.76 -6.19
CA GLU A 17 2.51 -1.19 -5.69
C GLU A 17 2.75 0.18 -5.02
N ILE A 18 3.87 0.37 -4.30
CA ILE A 18 4.25 1.69 -3.77
C ILE A 18 4.45 2.72 -4.89
N HIS A 19 5.28 2.41 -5.90
CA HIS A 19 5.55 3.33 -7.00
C HIS A 19 4.30 3.67 -7.81
N MET A 20 3.44 2.68 -8.07
CA MET A 20 2.18 2.91 -8.79
C MET A 20 1.22 3.77 -7.95
N GLY A 21 1.13 3.51 -6.64
CA GLY A 21 0.37 4.34 -5.72
C GLY A 21 0.79 5.81 -5.77
N GLU A 22 2.10 6.07 -5.64
CA GLU A 22 2.68 7.41 -5.72
C GLU A 22 2.45 8.07 -7.09
N LEU A 23 2.62 7.32 -8.18
CA LEU A 23 2.38 7.82 -9.54
C LEU A 23 0.93 8.27 -9.74
N TRP A 24 -0.05 7.49 -9.29
CA TRP A 24 -1.46 7.87 -9.40
C TRP A 24 -1.83 9.05 -8.51
N LEU A 25 -1.27 9.13 -7.30
CA LEU A 25 -1.50 10.24 -6.39
C LEU A 25 -0.86 11.54 -6.88
N SER A 26 0.35 11.48 -7.45
CA SER A 26 1.05 12.66 -8.00
C SER A 26 0.35 13.28 -9.21
N ARG A 27 -0.40 12.48 -9.98
CA ARG A 27 -1.22 12.96 -11.10
C ARG A 27 -2.48 13.69 -10.65
N GLY A 28 -2.95 13.48 -9.41
CA GLY A 28 -4.10 14.18 -8.80
C GLY A 28 -5.47 13.84 -9.39
N GLU A 29 -5.55 13.12 -10.51
CA GLU A 29 -6.81 12.82 -11.21
C GLU A 29 -7.53 11.58 -10.66
N ASN A 30 -6.80 10.61 -10.08
CA ASN A 30 -7.39 9.34 -9.66
C ASN A 30 -6.80 8.82 -8.33
N HIS A 31 -7.25 9.43 -7.22
CA HIS A 31 -6.88 8.97 -5.88
C HIS A 31 -7.36 7.55 -5.56
N GLN A 32 -8.40 7.05 -6.23
CA GLN A 32 -8.91 5.69 -5.98
C GLN A 32 -7.90 4.63 -6.42
N LEU A 33 -7.31 4.78 -7.62
CA LEU A 33 -6.27 3.88 -8.11
C LEU A 33 -5.00 3.97 -7.25
N GLY A 34 -4.61 5.18 -6.83
CA GLY A 34 -3.49 5.35 -5.92
C GLY A 34 -3.70 4.60 -4.60
N VAL A 35 -4.88 4.76 -4.00
CA VAL A 35 -5.25 4.07 -2.75
C VAL A 35 -5.36 2.56 -2.94
N GLU A 36 -5.83 2.07 -4.10
CA GLU A 36 -5.88 0.64 -4.41
C GLU A 36 -4.50 0.01 -4.40
N HIS A 37 -3.52 0.64 -5.06
CA HIS A 37 -2.14 0.16 -5.04
C HIS A 37 -1.53 0.19 -3.63
N LEU A 38 -1.73 1.27 -2.86
CA LEU A 38 -1.23 1.32 -1.48
C LEU A 38 -1.91 0.28 -0.56
N SER A 39 -3.16 -0.08 -0.82
CA SER A 39 -3.84 -1.18 -0.12
C SER A 39 -3.24 -2.54 -0.47
N ASN A 40 -2.87 -2.77 -1.74
CA ASN A 40 -2.17 -3.99 -2.15
C ASN A 40 -0.78 -4.10 -1.50
N ALA A 41 -0.05 -2.98 -1.39
CA ALA A 41 1.24 -2.94 -0.70
C ALA A 41 1.12 -3.39 0.76
N LEU A 42 0.04 -3.02 1.46
CA LEU A 42 -0.24 -3.50 2.82
C LEU A 42 -0.47 -5.01 2.91
N LEU A 43 -1.06 -5.64 1.87
CA LEU A 43 -1.31 -7.08 1.83
C LEU A 43 -0.04 -7.92 1.67
N VAL A 44 0.98 -7.37 1.01
CA VAL A 44 2.20 -8.11 0.64
C VAL A 44 3.40 -7.75 1.52
N CYS A 45 3.28 -6.70 2.34
CA CYS A 45 4.35 -6.29 3.25
C CYS A 45 4.42 -7.19 4.49
N GLY A 46 5.64 -7.36 5.03
CA GLY A 46 5.85 -8.15 6.25
C GLY A 46 5.43 -7.45 7.55
N GLN A 47 5.16 -6.13 7.50
CA GLN A 47 4.88 -5.30 8.69
C GLN A 47 3.82 -4.22 8.38
N PRO A 48 2.54 -4.60 8.20
CA PRO A 48 1.48 -3.68 7.78
C PRO A 48 1.21 -2.55 8.78
N GLN A 49 1.39 -2.78 10.09
CA GLN A 49 1.21 -1.73 11.09
C GLN A 49 2.25 -0.61 11.00
N GLU A 50 3.52 -0.95 10.75
CA GLU A 50 4.58 0.04 10.56
C GLU A 50 4.38 0.81 9.25
N LEU A 51 4.02 0.10 8.17
CA LEU A 51 3.71 0.76 6.90
C LEU A 51 2.50 1.70 7.01
N LEU A 52 1.47 1.32 7.76
CA LEU A 52 0.31 2.18 7.99
C LEU A 52 0.68 3.46 8.76
N LYS A 53 1.58 3.39 9.74
CA LYS A 53 2.12 4.57 10.42
C LYS A 53 2.88 5.47 9.45
N VAL A 54 3.69 4.90 8.56
CA VAL A 54 4.39 5.67 7.52
C VAL A 54 3.36 6.40 6.64
N PHE A 55 2.34 5.70 6.15
CA PHE A 55 1.28 6.30 5.34
C PHE A 55 0.50 7.39 6.08
N GLN A 56 0.27 7.25 7.38
CA GLN A 56 -0.37 8.30 8.19
C GLN A 56 0.43 9.60 8.19
N HIS A 57 1.77 9.51 8.12
CA HIS A 57 2.67 10.67 8.12
C HIS A 57 2.96 11.23 6.72
N THR A 58 2.88 10.41 5.67
CA THR A 58 3.28 10.81 4.31
C THR A 58 2.11 11.15 3.39
N LEU A 59 0.94 10.56 3.62
CA LEU A 59 -0.21 10.77 2.75
C LEU A 59 -1.04 12.00 3.18
N PRO A 60 -1.67 12.71 2.23
CA PRO A 60 -2.68 13.70 2.57
C PRO A 60 -3.81 13.06 3.39
N PRO A 61 -4.38 13.75 4.41
CA PRO A 61 -5.38 13.18 5.31
C PRO A 61 -6.54 12.48 4.59
N LYS A 62 -7.08 13.11 3.53
CA LYS A 62 -8.16 12.54 2.71
C LYS A 62 -7.78 11.22 2.04
N VAL A 63 -6.54 11.08 1.56
CA VAL A 63 -6.05 9.86 0.91
C VAL A 63 -5.87 8.76 1.96
N PHE A 64 -5.34 9.12 3.13
CA PHE A 64 -5.19 8.18 4.24
C PHE A 64 -6.54 7.67 4.75
N GLU A 65 -7.55 8.54 4.89
CA GLU A 65 -8.92 8.12 5.21
C GLU A 65 -9.50 7.16 4.16
N MET A 66 -9.31 7.45 2.88
CA MET A 66 -9.75 6.54 1.80
C MET A 66 -9.07 5.16 1.91
N LEU A 67 -7.78 5.13 2.26
CA LEU A 67 -7.05 3.90 2.52
C LEU A 67 -7.61 3.13 3.72
N LEU A 68 -7.91 3.81 4.83
CA LEU A 68 -8.52 3.20 6.01
C LEU A 68 -9.91 2.60 5.72
N HIS A 69 -10.65 3.12 4.75
CA HIS A 69 -11.93 2.54 4.30
C HIS A 69 -11.76 1.32 3.39
N LYS A 70 -10.57 1.08 2.83
CA LYS A 70 -10.23 -0.13 2.04
C LYS A 70 -9.69 -1.26 2.92
N ILE A 71 -9.05 -0.92 4.04
CA ILE A 71 -8.52 -1.85 5.04
C ILE A 71 -9.56 -2.63 5.87
N PRO A 72 -10.86 -2.28 6.05
CA PRO A 72 -11.77 -2.98 6.98
C PRO A 72 -12.06 -4.45 6.64
N LEU A 73 -11.46 -5.00 5.57
CA LEU A 73 -11.57 -6.40 5.17
C LEU A 73 -10.28 -7.22 5.41
N ILE A 74 -9.18 -6.59 5.84
CA ILE A 74 -7.84 -7.22 5.86
C ILE A 74 -7.39 -7.62 7.28
N CYS A 75 -7.99 -7.05 8.33
CA CYS A 75 -7.61 -7.29 9.73
C CYS A 75 -8.74 -7.83 10.63
N GLN A 76 -9.76 -8.50 10.07
CA GLN A 76 -10.72 -9.30 10.84
C GLN A 76 -10.29 -10.75 10.91
#